data_AF-A0A6P1BHV4-F1
#
_entry.id   AF-A0A6P1BHV4-F1
#
_cell.length_a   1.000
_cell.length_b   1.000
_cell.length_c   1.000
_cell.angle_alpha   90.00
_cell.angle_beta   90.00
_cell.angle_gamma   90.00
#
_symmetry.space_group_name_H-M   'P 1'
#
loop_
_entity.id
_entity.type
_entity.pdbx_description
1 polymer ?
#
loop_
_entity_poly.entity_id
_entity_poly.type
_entity_poly.pdbx_seq_one_letter_code
_entity_poly.pdbx_strand_id
1 'polypeptide(L)'
;MSDSESAPRHEALLHHGGLALHLDVFIEPQPGGATSYRVTCTDLETGWVFGSGLLPATPAGGPPVLTPSDLTPLLGSTYRLASALVDLESERLARLSRRSADRGRRRNRSWLRRARRLWPEREQPVAYESLLERDRLRASTFDTSAGSLA
;
A
#
# COMPACT_ATOMS: atom_id res chain seq x y z
N MET A 1 33.43 -9.70 -18.46
CA MET A 1 32.44 -8.82 -17.85
C MET A 1 31.71 -8.16 -19.00
N SER A 2 30.56 -8.71 -19.39
CA SER A 2 29.79 -8.20 -20.52
C SER A 2 28.92 -7.07 -20.01
N ASP A 3 29.22 -5.85 -20.45
CA ASP A 3 28.37 -4.69 -20.23
C ASP A 3 26.99 -5.02 -20.79
N SER A 4 26.02 -5.14 -19.90
CA SER A 4 24.62 -5.31 -20.24
C SER A 4 24.16 -3.95 -20.73
N GLU A 5 24.38 -3.70 -22.02
CA GLU A 5 23.93 -2.50 -22.71
C GLU A 5 22.42 -2.37 -22.43
N SER A 6 22.09 -1.43 -21.54
CA SER A 6 20.75 -1.25 -21.01
C SER A 6 19.84 -0.92 -22.18
N ALA A 7 18.88 -1.80 -22.46
CA ALA A 7 17.89 -1.57 -23.50
C ALA A 7 17.29 -0.16 -23.35
N PRO A 8 17.11 0.58 -24.45
CA PRO A 8 16.63 1.96 -24.39
C PRO A 8 15.25 1.97 -23.71
N ARG A 9 15.17 2.68 -22.59
CA ARG A 9 13.93 2.90 -21.84
C ARG A 9 13.26 4.15 -22.36
N HIS A 10 11.99 4.02 -22.72
CA HIS A 10 11.18 5.14 -23.16
C HIS A 10 10.02 5.34 -22.19
N GLU A 11 9.95 6.53 -21.61
CA GLU A 11 8.80 6.93 -20.81
C GLU A 11 7.69 7.47 -21.72
N ALA A 12 6.47 6.97 -21.54
CA ALA A 12 5.30 7.43 -22.29
C ALA A 12 4.13 7.74 -21.33
N LEU A 13 3.47 8.87 -21.56
CA LEU A 13 2.23 9.24 -20.87
C LEU A 13 1.05 9.04 -21.81
N LEU A 14 0.12 8.15 -21.45
CA LEU A 14 -1.09 7.91 -22.21
C LEU A 14 -2.32 8.36 -21.42
N HIS A 15 -3.22 9.09 -22.09
CA HIS A 15 -4.49 9.50 -21.52
C HIS A 15 -5.62 8.65 -22.09
N HIS A 16 -6.44 8.07 -21.20
CA HIS A 16 -7.63 7.32 -21.60
C HIS A 16 -8.79 7.59 -20.64
N GLY A 17 -9.89 8.15 -21.16
CA GLY A 17 -11.11 8.38 -20.37
C GLY A 17 -10.90 9.28 -19.13
N GLY A 18 -9.90 10.17 -19.16
CA GLY A 18 -9.54 11.02 -18.01
C GLY A 18 -8.52 10.41 -17.03
N LEU A 19 -8.11 9.16 -17.25
CA LEU A 19 -7.02 8.51 -16.51
C LEU A 19 -5.70 8.65 -17.27
N ALA A 20 -4.59 8.69 -16.53
CA ALA A 20 -3.23 8.82 -17.09
C ALA A 20 -2.39 7.59 -16.74
N LEU A 21 -1.79 6.96 -17.74
CA LEU A 21 -0.85 5.85 -17.60
C LEU A 21 0.56 6.35 -17.80
N HIS A 22 1.40 6.17 -16.78
CA HIS A 22 2.83 6.38 -16.88
C HIS A 22 3.48 5.05 -17.25
N LEU A 23 3.88 4.91 -18.50
CA LEU A 23 4.45 3.68 -19.02
C LEU A 23 5.98 3.78 -19.12
N ASP A 24 6.66 2.74 -18.63
CA ASP A 24 8.03 2.41 -19.02
C ASP A 24 7.96 1.40 -20.18
N VAL A 25 8.54 1.79 -21.32
CA VAL A 25 8.49 1.07 -22.58
C VAL A 25 9.87 0.51 -22.89
N PHE A 26 9.94 -0.82 -22.98
CA PHE A 26 11.15 -1.56 -23.29
C PHE A 26 11.15 -1.99 -24.75
N ILE A 27 12.24 -1.69 -25.46
CA ILE A 27 12.42 -2.07 -26.86
C ILE A 27 13.59 -3.04 -26.95
N GLU A 28 13.31 -4.29 -27.32
CA GLU A 28 14.31 -5.36 -27.42
C GLU A 28 14.39 -5.89 -28.86
N PRO A 29 15.59 -6.08 -29.42
CA PRO A 29 15.74 -6.71 -30.73
C PRO A 29 15.30 -8.18 -30.66
N GLN A 30 14.58 -8.65 -31.69
CA GLN A 30 14.17 -10.06 -31.75
C GLN A 30 15.38 -10.98 -32.00
N PRO A 31 15.40 -12.19 -31.41
CA PRO A 31 16.41 -13.20 -31.71
C PRO A 31 16.24 -13.68 -33.16
N GLY A 32 17.22 -13.39 -34.02
CA GLY A 32 17.17 -13.72 -35.45
C GLY A 32 17.46 -12.56 -36.40
N GLY A 33 17.59 -11.33 -35.88
CA GLY A 33 18.03 -10.15 -36.65
C GLY A 33 17.21 -8.90 -36.35
N ALA A 34 17.76 -7.72 -36.69
CA ALA A 34 17.14 -6.41 -36.46
C ALA A 34 16.02 -6.07 -37.47
N THR A 35 15.21 -7.05 -37.89
CA THR A 35 14.05 -6.82 -38.76
C THR A 35 12.81 -6.44 -37.97
N SER A 36 12.75 -6.82 -36.69
CA SER A 36 11.68 -6.46 -35.78
C SER A 36 12.19 -6.29 -34.35
N TYR A 37 11.47 -5.47 -33.59
CA TYR A 37 11.71 -5.22 -32.19
C TYR A 37 10.48 -5.60 -31.39
N ARG A 38 10.70 -6.27 -30.25
CA ARG A 38 9.68 -6.48 -29.25
C ARG A 38 9.56 -5.20 -28.42
N VAL A 39 8.34 -4.69 -28.33
CA VAL A 39 7.99 -3.55 -27.50
C VAL A 39 7.14 -4.05 -26.36
N THR A 40 7.56 -3.80 -25.12
CA THR A 40 6.84 -4.18 -23.90
C THR A 40 6.47 -2.92 -23.14
N CYS A 41 5.19 -2.78 -22.79
CA CYS A 41 4.67 -1.64 -22.04
C CYS A 41 4.39 -2.05 -20.60
N THR A 42 5.00 -1.35 -19.64
CA THR A 42 4.84 -1.60 -18.21
C THR A 42 4.45 -0.33 -17.48
N ASP A 43 3.60 -0.40 -16.47
CA ASP A 43 3.33 0.73 -15.59
C ASP A 43 4.57 1.08 -14.76
N LEU A 44 5.00 2.35 -14.79
CA LEU A 44 6.20 2.82 -14.11
C LEU A 44 6.09 2.70 -12.58
N GLU A 45 4.89 2.91 -12.01
CA GLU A 45 4.72 2.94 -10.55
C GLU A 45 4.53 1.57 -9.94
N THR A 46 3.81 0.69 -10.63
CA THR A 46 3.44 -0.64 -10.12
C THR A 46 4.28 -1.77 -10.71
N GLY A 47 4.95 -1.54 -11.84
CA GLY A 47 5.68 -2.55 -12.60
C GLY A 47 4.77 -3.50 -13.38
N TRP A 48 3.47 -3.18 -13.50
CA TRP A 48 2.51 -4.09 -14.13
C TRP A 48 2.64 -4.06 -15.65
N VAL A 49 2.80 -5.23 -16.27
CA VAL A 49 2.89 -5.35 -17.74
C VAL A 49 1.49 -5.27 -18.35
N PHE A 50 1.24 -4.26 -19.17
CA PHE A 50 -0.04 -4.12 -19.88
C PHE A 50 -0.08 -4.94 -21.17
N GLY A 51 1.05 -5.04 -21.84
CA GLY A 51 1.12 -5.74 -23.11
C GLY A 51 2.50 -5.72 -23.74
N SER A 52 2.67 -6.58 -24.73
CA SER A 52 3.85 -6.62 -25.58
C SER A 52 3.43 -6.89 -27.02
N GLY A 53 4.16 -6.33 -27.97
CA GLY A 53 3.98 -6.65 -29.38
C GLY A 53 5.25 -6.48 -30.18
N LEU A 54 5.15 -6.76 -31.47
CA LEU A 54 6.27 -6.66 -32.40
C LEU A 54 6.04 -5.46 -33.29
N LEU A 55 7.06 -4.61 -33.40
CA LEU A 55 7.11 -3.53 -34.35
C LEU A 55 8.25 -3.75 -35.34
N PRO A 56 8.06 -3.39 -36.62
CA PRO A 56 9.13 -3.47 -37.59
C PRO A 56 10.26 -2.50 -37.22
N ALA A 57 11.48 -2.87 -37.60
CA ALA A 57 12.60 -1.94 -37.51
C ALA A 57 12.39 -0.72 -38.42
N THR A 58 13.07 0.37 -38.11
CA THR A 58 13.13 1.53 -39.01
C THR A 58 13.79 1.15 -40.34
N PRO A 59 13.60 1.93 -41.42
CA PRO A 59 14.26 1.68 -42.70
C PRO A 59 15.79 1.60 -42.61
N ALA A 60 16.40 2.24 -41.60
CA ALA A 60 17.83 2.20 -41.32
C ALA A 60 18.25 0.96 -40.49
N GLY A 61 17.33 0.05 -40.17
CA GLY A 61 17.58 -1.16 -39.36
C GLY A 61 17.70 -0.90 -37.85
N GLY A 62 17.40 0.31 -37.39
CA GLY A 62 17.42 0.69 -35.97
C GLY A 62 16.07 0.50 -35.26
N PRO A 63 16.03 0.70 -33.93
CA PRO A 63 14.81 0.56 -33.13
C PRO A 63 13.69 1.49 -33.62
N PRO A 64 12.42 1.05 -33.54
CA PRO A 64 11.29 1.86 -33.95
C PRO A 64 11.18 3.14 -33.11
N VAL A 65 10.82 4.24 -33.76
CA VAL A 65 10.40 5.47 -33.07
C VAL A 65 8.94 5.28 -32.66
N LEU A 66 8.67 5.30 -31.36
CA LEU A 66 7.34 5.05 -30.82
C LEU A 66 6.56 6.35 -30.65
N THR A 67 5.33 6.35 -31.13
CA THR A 67 4.33 7.37 -30.83
C THR A 67 3.24 6.80 -29.91
N PRO A 68 2.49 7.65 -29.18
CA PRO A 68 1.34 7.21 -28.38
C PRO A 68 0.34 6.33 -29.14
N SER A 69 0.13 6.62 -30.44
CA SER A 69 -0.73 5.82 -31.32
C SER A 69 -0.22 4.40 -31.53
N ASP A 70 1.10 4.19 -31.54
CA ASP A 70 1.69 2.85 -31.71
C ASP A 70 1.52 1.97 -30.47
N LEU A 71 1.39 2.61 -29.29
CA LEU A 71 1.19 1.92 -28.02
C LEU A 71 -0.25 1.46 -27.84
N THR A 72 -1.22 2.18 -28.39
CA THR A 72 -2.65 1.89 -28.17
C THR A 72 -3.04 0.46 -28.58
N PRO A 73 -2.63 -0.06 -29.75
CA PRO A 73 -2.88 -1.45 -30.14
C PRO A 73 -2.18 -2.48 -29.24
N LEU A 74 -1.00 -2.16 -28.70
CA LEU A 74 -0.23 -3.06 -27.85
C LEU A 74 -0.91 -3.31 -26.50
N LEU A 75 -1.71 -2.34 -26.04
CA LEU A 75 -2.45 -2.39 -24.79
C LEU A 75 -3.79 -3.13 -24.91
N GLY A 76 -4.14 -3.60 -26.12
CA GLY A 76 -5.33 -4.39 -26.39
C GLY A 76 -6.57 -3.57 -26.72
N SER A 77 -7.75 -4.19 -26.60
CA SER A 77 -9.03 -3.51 -26.87
C SER A 77 -9.28 -2.40 -25.85
N THR A 78 -10.07 -1.40 -26.24
CA THR A 78 -10.50 -0.29 -25.37
C THR A 78 -11.08 -0.79 -24.04
N TYR A 79 -11.86 -1.88 -24.07
CA TYR A 79 -12.40 -2.49 -22.86
C TYR A 79 -11.32 -3.09 -21.95
N ARG A 80 -10.34 -3.82 -22.51
CA ARG A 80 -9.25 -4.40 -21.71
C ARG A 80 -8.40 -3.31 -21.07
N LEU A 81 -8.11 -2.25 -21.80
CA LEU A 81 -7.36 -1.10 -21.30
C LEU A 81 -8.12 -0.41 -20.16
N ALA A 82 -9.42 -0.19 -20.33
CA ALA A 82 -10.27 0.39 -19.29
C ALA A 82 -10.32 -0.50 -18.02
N SER A 83 -10.43 -1.83 -18.18
CA SER A 83 -10.43 -2.75 -17.03
C SER A 83 -9.09 -2.73 -16.29
N ALA A 84 -7.97 -2.79 -17.01
CA ALA A 84 -6.64 -2.77 -16.40
C ALA A 84 -6.36 -1.46 -15.67
N LEU A 85 -6.86 -0.34 -16.21
CA LEU A 85 -6.82 0.96 -15.55
C LEU A 85 -7.57 1.00 -14.22
N VAL A 86 -8.76 0.39 -14.18
CA VAL A 86 -9.55 0.30 -12.95
C VAL A 86 -8.82 -0.54 -11.90
N ASP A 87 -8.23 -1.67 -12.30
CA ASP A 87 -7.47 -2.53 -11.39
C ASP A 87 -6.23 -1.80 -10.84
N LEU A 88 -5.53 -1.05 -11.68
CA LEU A 88 -4.36 -0.26 -11.30
C LEU A 88 -4.72 0.81 -10.27
N GLU A 89 -5.74 1.63 -10.56
CA GLU A 89 -6.18 2.68 -9.65
C GLU A 89 -6.76 2.12 -8.35
N SER A 90 -7.42 0.95 -8.41
CA SER A 90 -7.89 0.24 -7.23
C SER A 90 -6.73 -0.17 -6.32
N GLU A 91 -5.65 -0.73 -6.87
CA GLU A 91 -4.46 -1.08 -6.09
C GLU A 91 -3.75 0.18 -5.52
N ARG A 92 -3.69 1.26 -6.31
CA ARG A 92 -3.11 2.55 -5.88
C ARG A 92 -3.89 3.13 -4.70
N LEU A 93 -5.21 3.16 -4.78
CA LEU A 93 -6.11 3.55 -3.69
C LEU A 93 -5.95 2.64 -2.48
N ALA A 94 -5.84 1.33 -2.66
CA ALA A 94 -5.62 0.39 -1.57
C ALA A 94 -4.30 0.66 -0.83
N ARG A 95 -3.22 1.01 -1.54
CA ARG A 95 -1.93 1.40 -0.94
C ARG A 95 -2.03 2.72 -0.17
N LEU A 96 -2.75 3.71 -0.71
CA LEU A 96 -2.98 4.99 -0.02
C LEU A 96 -3.83 4.82 1.24
N SER A 97 -4.87 3.99 1.17
CA SER A 97 -5.73 3.65 2.31
C SER A 97 -4.94 2.96 3.41
N ARG A 98 -4.13 1.93 3.08
CA ARG A 98 -3.23 1.27 4.03
C ARG A 98 -2.30 2.25 4.74
N ARG A 99 -1.62 3.13 3.99
CA ARG A 99 -0.74 4.17 4.55
C ARG A 99 -1.47 5.12 5.49
N SER A 100 -2.68 5.53 5.13
CA SER A 100 -3.50 6.44 5.95
C SER A 100 -3.98 5.76 7.24
N ALA A 101 -4.46 4.52 7.14
CA ALA A 101 -4.84 3.69 8.28
C ALA A 101 -3.66 3.48 9.24
N ASP A 102 -2.47 3.19 8.72
CA ASP A 102 -1.26 3.00 9.53
C ASP A 102 -0.83 4.27 10.26
N ARG A 103 -0.91 5.43 9.61
CA ARG A 103 -0.68 6.73 10.28
C ARG A 103 -1.69 6.95 11.41
N GLY A 104 -2.97 6.67 11.16
CA GLY A 104 -4.04 6.75 12.16
C GLY A 104 -3.77 5.83 13.36
N ARG A 105 -3.39 4.58 13.11
CA ARG A 105 -3.02 3.61 14.16
C ARG A 105 -1.82 4.07 14.97
N ARG A 106 -0.76 4.60 14.32
CA ARG A 106 0.43 5.14 15.01
C ARG A 106 0.08 6.34 15.88
N ARG A 107 -0.75 7.26 15.37
CA ARG A 107 -1.23 8.43 16.13
C ARG A 107 -2.08 8.00 17.33
N ASN A 108 -3.00 7.07 17.15
CA ASN A 108 -3.85 6.59 18.24
C ASN A 108 -3.00 5.89 19.32
N ARG A 109 -2.04 5.04 18.92
CA ARG A 109 -1.09 4.43 19.86
C ARG A 109 -0.28 5.47 20.63
N SER A 110 0.22 6.52 19.98
CA SER A 110 1.00 7.56 20.65
C SER A 110 0.14 8.43 21.57
N TRP A 111 -1.12 8.66 21.20
CA TRP A 111 -2.10 9.33 22.05
C TRP A 111 -2.45 8.49 23.28
N LEU A 112 -2.81 7.21 23.11
CA LEU A 112 -3.10 6.29 24.21
C LEU A 112 -1.93 6.16 25.20
N ARG A 113 -0.68 6.09 24.70
CA ARG A 113 0.53 6.09 25.56
C ARG A 113 0.72 7.39 26.33
N ARG A 114 0.28 8.53 25.80
CA ARG A 114 0.33 9.82 26.51
C ARG A 114 -0.83 9.93 27.50
N ALA A 115 -2.03 9.57 27.09
CA ALA A 115 -3.21 9.55 27.96
C ALA A 115 -2.98 8.67 29.19
N ARG A 116 -2.41 7.47 29.03
CA ARG A 116 -2.01 6.59 30.16
C ARG A 116 -0.99 7.19 31.13
N ARG A 117 -0.17 8.17 30.69
CA ARG A 117 0.77 8.87 31.57
C ARG A 117 0.13 10.04 32.31
N LEU A 118 -0.87 10.66 31.69
CA LEU A 118 -1.60 11.80 32.25
C LEU A 118 -2.77 11.37 33.13
N TRP A 119 -3.27 10.16 32.95
CA TRP A 119 -4.16 9.47 33.87
C TRP A 119 -3.34 8.48 34.69
N PRO A 120 -2.80 8.86 35.87
CA PRO A 120 -2.41 7.85 36.83
C PRO A 120 -3.65 7.01 37.12
N GLU A 121 -3.44 5.72 37.37
CA GLU A 121 -4.51 4.74 37.61
C GLU A 121 -5.64 5.37 38.41
N ARG A 122 -6.84 5.42 37.82
CA ARG A 122 -8.04 5.49 38.65
C ARG A 122 -7.89 4.34 39.64
N GLU A 123 -7.93 4.67 40.92
CA GLU A 123 -7.93 3.73 42.04
C GLU A 123 -8.62 2.43 41.59
N GLN A 124 -7.87 1.33 41.63
CA GLN A 124 -8.43 0.02 41.28
C GLN A 124 -9.77 -0.12 41.99
N PRO A 125 -10.84 -0.54 41.31
CA PRO A 125 -12.11 -0.75 41.98
C PRO A 125 -11.85 -1.72 43.13
N VAL A 126 -11.98 -1.19 44.36
CA VAL A 126 -11.79 -1.96 45.58
C VAL A 126 -12.71 -3.16 45.46
N ALA A 127 -12.14 -4.36 45.40
CA ALA A 127 -12.91 -5.58 45.21
C ALA A 127 -14.00 -5.63 46.27
N TYR A 128 -15.24 -5.92 45.88
CA TYR A 128 -16.39 -5.93 46.80
C TYR A 128 -16.11 -6.77 48.07
N GLU A 129 -15.34 -7.84 47.92
CA GLU A 129 -14.89 -8.70 49.02
C GLU A 129 -14.02 -7.96 50.05
N SER A 130 -13.15 -7.04 49.60
CA SER A 130 -12.32 -6.21 50.50
C SER A 130 -13.10 -5.08 51.20
N LEU A 131 -14.24 -4.66 50.65
CA LEU A 131 -15.18 -3.76 51.35
C LEU A 131 -15.92 -4.52 52.46
N LEU A 132 -16.39 -5.74 52.17
CA LEU A 132 -17.02 -6.61 53.16
C LEU A 132 -16.06 -7.00 54.29
N GLU A 133 -14.80 -7.25 53.97
CA GLU A 133 -13.77 -7.58 54.97
C GLU A 133 -13.46 -6.38 55.87
N ARG A 134 -13.44 -5.15 55.32
CA ARG A 134 -13.33 -3.91 56.10
C ARG A 134 -14.51 -3.71 57.06
N ASP A 135 -15.72 -3.96 56.61
CA ASP A 135 -16.92 -3.79 57.45
C ASP A 135 -16.99 -4.86 58.55
N ARG A 136 -16.58 -6.09 58.27
CA ARG A 136 -16.45 -7.15 59.30
C ARG A 136 -15.41 -6.81 60.36
N LEU A 137 -14.26 -6.28 59.96
CA LEU A 137 -13.21 -5.86 60.89
C LEU A 137 -13.65 -4.64 61.73
N ARG A 138 -14.46 -3.73 61.18
CA ARG A 138 -15.07 -2.66 61.97
C ARG A 138 -16.06 -3.19 62.99
N ALA A 139 -16.91 -4.14 62.60
CA ALA A 139 -17.87 -4.76 63.52
C ALA A 139 -17.17 -5.48 64.69
N SER A 140 -16.07 -6.21 64.44
CA SER A 140 -15.35 -6.92 65.50
C SER A 140 -14.63 -5.99 66.49
N THR A 141 -14.19 -4.81 66.05
CA THR A 141 -13.58 -3.81 66.96
C THR A 141 -14.58 -3.19 67.95
N PHE A 142 -15.87 -3.17 67.64
CA PHE A 142 -16.89 -2.69 68.57
C PHE A 142 -17.22 -3.73 69.65
N ASP A 143 -17.22 -5.02 69.31
CA ASP A 143 -17.52 -6.10 70.26
C ASP A 143 -16.43 -6.29 71.33
N THR A 144 -15.17 -5.89 71.05
CA THR A 144 -14.09 -6.03 72.04
C THR A 144 -14.15 -4.97 73.14
N SER A 145 -14.92 -3.88 72.96
CA SER A 145 -15.06 -2.80 73.95
C SER A 145 -16.17 -3.03 74.98
N ALA A 146 -17.04 -4.03 74.77
CA ALA A 146 -18.18 -4.33 75.65
C ALA A 146 -17.90 -5.43 76.69
N GLY A 147 -16.73 -6.08 76.67
CA GLY A 147 -16.42 -7.26 77.48
C GLY A 147 -15.46 -7.05 78.67
N SER A 148 -15.11 -5.82 79.04
CA SER A 148 -14.12 -5.54 80.10
C SER A 148 -14.66 -4.75 81.30
N LEU A 149 -15.87 -5.06 81.76
CA LEU A 149 -16.38 -4.66 83.07
C LEU A 149 -17.22 -5.79 83.68
N ALA A 150 -16.53 -6.77 84.28
CA ALA A 150 -17.05 -7.64 85.33
C ALA A 150 -15.87 -8.25 86.10
#